data_AF-A0A9Q0VL19-F1
#
_entry.id   AF-A0A9Q0VL19-F1
#
_cell.length_a   1.000
_cell.length_b   1.000
_cell.length_c   1.000
_cell.angle_alpha   90.00
_cell.angle_beta   90.00
_cell.angle_gamma   90.00
#
_symmetry.space_group_name_H-M   'P 1'
#
loop_
_entity.id
_entity.type
_entity.pdbx_description
1 polymer ?
#
loop_
_entity_poly.entity_id
_entity_poly.type
_entity_poly.pdbx_seq_one_letter_code
_entity_poly.pdbx_strand_id
1 'polypeptide(L)'
;MVNLSVYYEALSPSCATFIVQNLARIFDDDLITITNLRMVPWGNARVNKTDSTTICQNGRDECFLHKIQACAINVWNDVDKYYALIHCIEFLVIEGRHSDWQSCFNSLGLSEKTILECSNNGTGAKIQAFYGYETAHLDPPHMFLPWVVVNNKSLGKDYRNFTTYICNEYKGKVQPDACKLHPPDNVSQFDTEDGLRI
;
A
#
# COMPACT_ATOMS: atom_id res chain seq x y z
N MET A 1 7.82 -1.13 16.01
CA MET A 1 6.82 -1.01 14.93
C MET A 1 6.98 -2.20 13.99
N VAL A 2 5.91 -2.57 13.31
CA VAL A 2 5.88 -3.58 12.25
C VAL A 2 5.79 -2.85 10.92
N ASN A 3 6.60 -3.25 9.94
CA ASN A 3 6.55 -2.65 8.60
C ASN A 3 5.41 -3.29 7.80
N LEU A 4 4.49 -2.46 7.30
CA LEU A 4 3.46 -2.86 6.35
C LEU A 4 3.71 -2.12 5.03
N SER A 5 4.12 -2.84 3.98
CA SER A 5 4.25 -2.28 2.64
C SER A 5 3.10 -2.72 1.74
N VAL A 6 2.48 -1.79 1.04
CA VAL A 6 1.39 -2.02 0.08
C VAL A 6 1.84 -1.55 -1.30
N TYR A 7 2.04 -2.48 -2.23
CA TYR A 7 2.34 -2.21 -3.63
C TYR A 7 1.04 -2.28 -4.44
N TYR A 8 0.73 -1.23 -5.20
CA TYR A 8 -0.58 -1.06 -5.82
C TYR A 8 -0.54 -0.23 -7.11
N GLU A 9 -1.65 -0.28 -7.85
CA GLU A 9 -1.92 0.57 -9.00
C GLU A 9 -3.08 1.53 -8.71
N ALA A 10 -2.92 2.81 -9.04
CA ALA A 10 -3.90 3.85 -8.73
C ALA A 10 -5.21 3.76 -9.52
N LEU A 11 -5.24 3.03 -10.65
CA LEU A 11 -6.46 2.81 -11.45
C LEU A 11 -6.89 1.33 -11.46
N SER A 12 -6.44 0.55 -10.47
CA SER A 12 -6.87 -0.84 -10.30
C SER A 12 -8.04 -0.93 -9.33
N PRO A 13 -9.23 -1.41 -9.74
CA PRO A 13 -10.38 -1.55 -8.85
C PRO A 13 -10.11 -2.44 -7.62
N SER A 14 -9.27 -3.48 -7.76
CA SER A 14 -8.91 -4.35 -6.63
C SER A 14 -8.02 -3.63 -5.62
N CYS A 15 -7.05 -2.84 -6.09
CA CYS A 15 -6.20 -2.00 -5.26
C CYS A 15 -7.00 -0.92 -4.55
N ALA A 16 -7.84 -0.19 -5.30
CA ALA A 16 -8.68 0.87 -4.77
C ALA A 16 -9.61 0.34 -3.68
N THR A 17 -10.30 -0.78 -3.94
CA THR A 17 -11.18 -1.44 -2.96
C THR A 17 -10.42 -1.82 -1.70
N PHE A 18 -9.23 -2.43 -1.84
CA PHE A 18 -8.43 -2.80 -0.68
C PHE A 18 -8.02 -1.57 0.14
N ILE A 19 -7.53 -0.51 -0.52
CA ILE A 19 -7.11 0.71 0.16
C ILE A 19 -8.30 1.34 0.91
N VAL A 20 -9.44 1.49 0.25
CA VAL A 20 -10.61 2.20 0.80
C VAL A 20 -11.34 1.40 1.88
N GLN A 21 -11.50 0.09 1.71
CA GLN A 21 -12.38 -0.73 2.56
C GLN A 21 -11.63 -1.60 3.58
N ASN A 22 -10.42 -2.06 3.24
CA ASN A 22 -9.66 -2.97 4.10
C ASN A 22 -8.56 -2.21 4.84
N LEU A 23 -7.68 -1.50 4.13
CA LEU A 23 -6.53 -0.83 4.71
C LEU A 23 -6.93 0.33 5.63
N ALA A 24 -8.06 1.00 5.39
CA ALA A 24 -8.54 2.09 6.24
C ALA A 24 -8.70 1.69 7.71
N ARG A 25 -8.95 0.40 7.96
CA ARG A 25 -9.10 -0.15 9.31
C ARG A 25 -7.84 -0.07 10.16
N ILE A 26 -6.66 0.21 9.58
CA ILE A 26 -5.45 0.46 10.37
C ILE A 26 -5.61 1.68 11.29
N PHE A 27 -6.52 2.61 10.96
CA PHE A 27 -6.75 3.83 11.72
C PHE A 27 -7.87 3.70 12.77
N ASP A 28 -8.76 2.70 12.65
CA ASP A 28 -9.96 2.60 13.50
C ASP A 28 -9.66 2.11 14.93
N ASP A 29 -8.63 1.27 15.12
CA ASP A 29 -8.32 0.58 16.39
C ASP A 29 -6.84 0.77 16.84
N ASP A 30 -6.26 1.95 16.58
CA ASP A 30 -4.87 2.31 16.91
C ASP A 30 -3.79 1.38 16.31
N LEU A 31 -4.13 0.51 15.36
CA LEU A 31 -3.17 -0.39 14.71
C LEU A 31 -2.05 0.40 14.01
N ILE A 32 -2.36 1.60 13.51
CA ILE A 32 -1.39 2.54 12.92
C ILE A 32 -0.29 2.93 13.93
N THR A 33 -0.56 2.99 15.24
CA THR A 33 0.44 3.36 16.26
C THR A 33 1.58 2.36 16.38
N ILE A 34 1.35 1.11 15.94
CA ILE A 34 2.37 0.06 15.91
C ILE A 34 2.87 -0.26 14.51
N THR A 35 2.30 0.37 13.47
CA THR A 35 2.54 0.05 12.07
C THR A 35 3.30 1.17 11.38
N ASN A 36 4.42 0.84 10.77
CA ASN A 36 5.07 1.71 9.80
C ASN A 36 4.49 1.42 8.42
N LEU A 37 3.46 2.17 8.03
CA LEU A 37 2.81 2.03 6.72
C LEU A 37 3.71 2.61 5.62
N ARG A 38 3.98 1.80 4.59
CA ARG A 38 4.60 2.22 3.34
C ARG A 38 3.65 1.94 2.18
N MET A 39 3.32 2.99 1.43
CA MET A 39 2.54 2.89 0.22
C MET A 39 3.47 3.01 -0.99
N VAL A 40 3.33 2.10 -1.96
CA VAL A 40 4.19 2.03 -3.15
C VAL A 40 3.32 2.05 -4.42
N PRO A 41 2.92 3.23 -4.91
CA PRO A 41 2.17 3.38 -6.15
C PRO A 41 3.09 3.16 -7.37
N TRP A 42 2.99 1.96 -7.94
CA TRP A 42 3.77 1.56 -9.11
C TRP A 42 3.14 0.35 -9.81
N GLY A 43 2.96 -0.74 -9.06
CA GLY A 43 2.37 -1.98 -9.54
C GLY A 43 3.09 -2.59 -10.74
N ASN A 44 2.38 -2.79 -11.85
CA ASN A 44 2.93 -3.35 -13.08
C ASN A 44 3.44 -2.29 -14.06
N ALA A 45 3.58 -1.03 -13.63
CA ALA A 45 4.20 -0.01 -14.46
C ALA A 45 5.63 -0.41 -14.85
N ARG A 46 6.05 0.04 -16.03
CA ARG A 46 7.39 -0.22 -16.58
C ARG A 46 7.98 1.05 -17.15
N VAL A 47 9.31 1.14 -17.16
CA VAL A 47 10.02 2.24 -17.80
C VAL A 47 10.39 1.83 -19.23
N ASN A 48 10.02 2.66 -20.20
CA ASN A 48 10.47 2.54 -21.57
C ASN A 48 11.98 2.81 -21.63
N LYS A 49 12.74 1.85 -22.16
CA LYS A 49 14.20 1.92 -22.21
C LYS A 49 14.73 2.97 -23.18
N THR A 50 13.91 3.43 -24.14
CA THR A 50 14.35 4.35 -25.19
C THR A 50 14.28 5.82 -24.75
N ASP A 51 13.20 6.20 -24.08
CA ASP A 51 12.92 7.60 -23.71
C ASP A 51 12.66 7.80 -22.21
N SER A 52 12.86 6.76 -21.39
CA SER A 52 12.62 6.75 -19.95
C SER A 52 11.18 7.08 -19.54
N THR A 53 10.21 6.97 -20.45
CA THR A 53 8.80 7.21 -20.13
C THR A 53 8.22 6.05 -19.31
N THR A 54 7.42 6.38 -18.29
CA THR A 54 6.66 5.37 -17.54
C THR A 54 5.44 4.93 -18.35
N ILE A 55 5.25 3.63 -18.50
CA ILE A 55 4.11 2.99 -19.15
C ILE A 55 3.33 2.23 -18.08
N CYS A 56 2.05 2.57 -17.91
CA CYS A 56 1.14 1.95 -16.97
C CYS A 56 0.04 1.17 -17.69
N GLN A 57 -0.59 0.20 -17.02
CA GLN A 57 -1.53 -0.73 -17.66
C GLN A 57 -2.83 -0.04 -18.08
N ASN A 58 -3.31 0.90 -17.28
CA ASN A 58 -4.54 1.67 -17.51
C ASN A 58 -4.25 3.07 -18.09
N GLY A 59 -3.10 3.23 -18.75
CA GLY A 59 -2.78 4.42 -19.52
C GLY A 59 -2.14 5.56 -18.71
N ARG A 60 -2.17 6.77 -19.29
CA ARG A 60 -1.40 7.92 -18.78
C ARG A 60 -1.94 8.46 -17.45
N ASP A 61 -3.23 8.34 -17.22
CA ASP A 61 -3.86 8.85 -16.00
C ASP A 61 -3.44 8.02 -14.78
N GLU A 62 -3.28 6.70 -14.92
CA GLU A 62 -2.69 5.85 -13.87
C GLU A 62 -1.25 6.29 -13.55
N CYS A 63 -0.41 6.46 -14.57
CA CYS A 63 0.96 6.92 -14.38
C CYS A 63 1.04 8.29 -13.70
N PHE A 64 0.11 9.17 -14.03
CA PHE A 64 0.02 10.48 -13.42
C PHE A 64 -0.42 10.39 -11.96
N LEU A 65 -1.46 9.62 -11.65
CA LEU A 65 -1.93 9.41 -10.28
C LEU A 65 -0.88 8.70 -9.41
N HIS A 66 -0.14 7.72 -9.94
CA HIS A 66 1.03 7.15 -9.26
C HIS A 66 2.01 8.24 -8.82
N LYS A 67 2.30 9.18 -9.71
CA LYS A 67 3.25 10.27 -9.44
C LYS A 67 2.71 11.24 -8.39
N ILE A 68 1.42 11.58 -8.45
CA ILE A 68 0.76 12.44 -7.45
C ILE A 68 0.80 11.79 -6.07
N GLN A 69 0.40 10.51 -5.97
CA GLN A 69 0.41 9.77 -4.71
C GLN A 69 1.84 9.58 -4.17
N ALA A 70 2.81 9.25 -5.03
CA ALA A 70 4.23 9.15 -4.66
C ALA A 70 4.79 10.49 -4.14
N CYS A 71 4.43 11.61 -4.77
CA CYS A 71 4.81 12.93 -4.30
C CYS A 71 4.16 13.29 -2.97
N ALA A 72 2.88 12.93 -2.75
CA ALA A 72 2.22 13.14 -1.47
C ALA A 72 2.93 12.41 -0.32
N ILE A 73 3.28 11.14 -0.53
CA ILE A 73 4.03 10.33 0.44
C ILE A 73 5.38 10.99 0.76
N ASN A 74 6.13 11.40 -0.26
CA ASN A 74 7.47 11.96 -0.09
C ASN A 74 7.47 13.38 0.51
N VAL A 75 6.58 14.26 0.05
CA VAL A 75 6.57 15.69 0.43
C VAL A 75 6.01 15.89 1.83
N TRP A 76 4.92 15.19 2.17
CA TRP A 76 4.29 15.38 3.48
C TRP A 76 4.96 14.56 4.57
N ASN A 77 5.43 13.35 4.27
CA ASN A 77 6.03 12.43 5.23
C ASN A 77 5.17 12.30 6.52
N ASP A 78 3.85 12.28 6.32
CA ASP A 78 2.81 12.36 7.35
C ASP A 78 1.71 11.39 6.92
N VAL A 79 1.60 10.27 7.65
CA VAL A 79 0.76 9.13 7.26
C VAL A 79 -0.71 9.49 7.19
N ASP A 80 -1.20 10.28 8.12
CA ASP A 80 -2.60 10.69 8.14
C ASP A 80 -2.92 11.53 6.90
N LYS A 81 -2.03 12.45 6.52
CA LYS A 81 -2.22 13.31 5.34
C LYS A 81 -2.12 12.56 4.02
N TYR A 82 -1.02 11.83 3.80
CA TYR A 82 -0.85 11.16 2.51
C TYR A 82 -1.88 10.04 2.34
N TYR A 83 -2.22 9.33 3.42
CA TYR A 83 -3.21 8.27 3.33
C TYR A 83 -4.60 8.84 3.07
N ALA A 84 -5.01 9.93 3.72
CA ALA A 84 -6.31 10.56 3.45
C ALA A 84 -6.44 10.99 1.98
N LEU A 85 -5.38 11.57 1.39
CA LEU A 85 -5.39 11.92 -0.03
C LEU A 85 -5.51 10.67 -0.91
N ILE A 86 -4.68 9.65 -0.66
CA ILE A 86 -4.70 8.42 -1.46
C ILE A 86 -6.08 7.74 -1.35
N HIS A 87 -6.61 7.59 -0.13
CA HIS A 87 -7.93 7.03 0.13
C HIS A 87 -9.02 7.76 -0.68
N CYS A 88 -9.04 9.09 -0.66
CA CYS A 88 -10.00 9.86 -1.45
C CYS A 88 -9.86 9.64 -2.95
N ILE A 89 -8.63 9.62 -3.48
CA ILE A 89 -8.38 9.37 -4.91
C ILE A 89 -8.85 7.96 -5.29
N GLU A 90 -8.48 6.94 -4.50
CA GLU A 90 -8.89 5.56 -4.73
C GLU A 90 -10.42 5.38 -4.59
N PHE A 91 -11.08 6.17 -3.72
CA PHE A 91 -12.54 6.19 -3.64
C PHE A 91 -13.15 6.70 -4.95
N LEU A 92 -12.62 7.79 -5.53
CA LEU A 92 -13.06 8.27 -6.84
C LEU A 92 -12.79 7.24 -7.96
N VAL A 93 -11.76 6.42 -7.85
CA VAL A 93 -11.48 5.33 -8.79
C VAL A 93 -12.58 4.27 -8.73
N ILE A 94 -13.01 3.87 -7.52
CA ILE A 94 -14.17 2.98 -7.32
C ILE A 94 -15.43 3.56 -7.96
N GLU A 95 -15.64 4.87 -7.85
CA GLU A 95 -16.79 5.56 -8.45
C GLU A 95 -16.66 5.81 -9.98
N GLY A 96 -15.52 5.49 -10.60
CA GLY A 96 -15.27 5.79 -12.01
C GLY A 96 -15.05 7.29 -12.28
N ARG A 97 -14.70 8.06 -11.25
CA ARG A 97 -14.54 9.52 -11.23
C ARG A 97 -13.11 9.97 -10.99
N HIS A 98 -12.12 9.14 -11.32
CA HIS A 98 -10.70 9.43 -11.10
C HIS A 98 -10.20 10.76 -11.73
N SER A 99 -10.88 11.27 -12.77
CA SER A 99 -10.63 12.60 -13.32
C SER A 99 -10.81 13.74 -12.32
N ASP A 100 -11.64 13.52 -11.28
CA ASP A 100 -11.95 14.51 -10.25
C ASP A 100 -10.91 14.52 -9.12
N TRP A 101 -9.76 13.85 -9.25
CA TRP A 101 -8.77 13.66 -8.17
C TRP A 101 -8.37 14.96 -7.44
N GLN A 102 -8.35 16.10 -8.13
CA GLN A 102 -8.03 17.40 -7.52
C GLN A 102 -9.04 17.81 -6.44
N SER A 103 -10.30 17.36 -6.55
CA SER A 103 -11.33 17.63 -5.55
C SER A 103 -10.94 17.09 -4.17
N CYS A 104 -10.13 16.03 -4.09
CA CYS A 104 -9.65 15.47 -2.83
C CYS A 104 -8.80 16.45 -2.02
N PHE A 105 -8.00 17.31 -2.67
CA PHE A 105 -7.24 18.35 -1.96
C PHE A 105 -8.17 19.33 -1.27
N ASN A 106 -9.20 19.80 -1.98
CA ASN A 106 -10.18 20.74 -1.45
C ASN A 106 -11.00 20.12 -0.32
N SER A 107 -11.51 18.90 -0.51
CA SER A 107 -12.31 18.19 0.49
C SER A 107 -11.55 17.90 1.79
N LEU A 108 -10.23 17.70 1.69
CA LEU A 108 -9.36 17.43 2.85
C LEU A 108 -8.72 18.70 3.43
N GLY A 109 -8.91 19.87 2.81
CA GLY A 109 -8.22 21.10 3.21
C GLY A 109 -6.70 21.03 3.03
N LEU A 110 -6.21 20.21 2.09
CA LEU A 110 -4.80 20.01 1.80
C LEU A 110 -4.36 20.85 0.60
N SER A 111 -3.12 21.33 0.62
CA SER A 111 -2.57 22.12 -0.50
C SER A 111 -2.01 21.19 -1.59
N GLU A 112 -2.49 21.36 -2.83
CA GLU A 112 -1.94 20.64 -4.00
C GLU A 112 -0.59 21.19 -4.47
N LYS A 113 -0.24 22.43 -4.09
CA LYS A 113 0.88 23.17 -4.68
C LYS A 113 2.21 22.41 -4.62
N THR A 114 2.61 21.96 -3.43
CA THR A 114 3.91 21.29 -3.24
C THR A 114 3.93 19.90 -3.89
N ILE A 115 2.77 19.25 -4.02
CA ILE A 115 2.63 17.95 -4.69
C ILE A 115 2.77 18.12 -6.20
N LEU A 116 2.11 19.13 -6.77
CA LEU A 116 2.25 19.48 -8.17
C LEU A 116 3.69 19.90 -8.51
N GLU A 117 4.33 20.71 -7.67
CA GLU A 117 5.75 21.07 -7.83
C GLU A 117 6.65 19.83 -7.85
N CYS A 118 6.49 18.90 -6.90
CA CYS A 118 7.19 17.61 -6.89
C CYS A 118 6.94 16.80 -8.18
N SER A 119 5.70 16.78 -8.67
CA SER A 119 5.32 16.02 -9.86
C SER A 119 5.91 16.58 -11.16
N ASN A 120 6.28 17.86 -11.16
CA ASN A 120 6.72 18.61 -12.34
C ASN A 120 8.22 18.90 -12.37
N ASN A 121 8.90 18.94 -11.21
CA ASN A 121 10.33 19.30 -11.13
C ASN A 121 11.31 18.12 -11.28
N GLY A 122 10.81 16.94 -11.69
CA GLY A 122 11.58 15.71 -11.83
C GLY A 122 11.74 14.90 -10.55
N THR A 123 11.37 15.42 -9.38
CA THR A 123 11.38 14.66 -8.11
C THR A 123 10.44 13.47 -8.18
N GLY A 124 9.20 13.67 -8.68
CA GLY A 124 8.24 12.59 -8.88
C GLY A 124 8.77 11.45 -9.76
N ALA A 125 9.51 11.77 -10.82
CA ALA A 125 10.12 10.76 -11.70
C ALA A 125 11.21 9.95 -10.98
N LYS A 126 12.02 10.59 -10.13
CA LYS A 126 13.03 9.89 -9.32
C LYS A 126 12.41 8.95 -8.29
N ILE A 127 11.33 9.39 -7.63
CA ILE A 127 10.60 8.55 -6.66
C ILE A 127 9.98 7.35 -7.39
N GLN A 128 9.34 7.58 -8.54
CA GLN A 128 8.79 6.53 -9.39
C GLN A 128 9.86 5.52 -9.84
N ALA A 129 11.04 5.98 -10.26
CA ALA A 129 12.15 5.08 -10.60
C ALA A 129 12.60 4.22 -9.41
N PHE A 130 12.64 4.79 -8.21
CA PHE A 130 12.93 4.05 -6.98
C PHE A 130 11.85 2.99 -6.68
N TYR A 131 10.56 3.35 -6.77
CA TYR A 131 9.47 2.38 -6.57
C TYR A 131 9.45 1.29 -7.64
N GLY A 132 9.79 1.61 -8.88
CA GLY A 132 9.95 0.62 -9.94
C GLY A 132 11.11 -0.35 -9.67
N TYR A 133 12.25 0.17 -9.20
CA TYR A 133 13.37 -0.66 -8.76
C TYR A 133 12.96 -1.56 -7.58
N GLU A 134 12.36 -0.99 -6.52
CA GLU A 134 11.93 -1.74 -5.34
C GLU A 134 10.93 -2.84 -5.70
N THR A 135 9.91 -2.52 -6.50
CA THR A 135 8.87 -3.48 -6.92
C THR A 135 9.47 -4.62 -7.76
N ALA A 136 10.41 -4.32 -8.65
CA ALA A 136 11.09 -5.32 -9.48
C ALA A 136 11.99 -6.28 -8.67
N HIS A 137 12.35 -5.92 -7.44
CA HIS A 137 13.19 -6.72 -6.54
C HIS A 137 12.40 -7.37 -5.40
N LEU A 138 11.07 -7.39 -5.49
CA LEU A 138 10.24 -8.18 -4.59
C LEU A 138 10.61 -9.67 -4.68
N ASP A 139 10.75 -10.30 -3.51
CA ASP A 139 11.01 -11.73 -3.38
C ASP A 139 9.98 -12.37 -2.41
N PRO A 140 9.05 -13.21 -2.91
CA PRO A 140 8.87 -13.54 -4.32
C PRO A 140 8.33 -12.34 -5.12
N PRO A 141 8.51 -12.32 -6.46
CA PRO A 141 7.89 -11.33 -7.32
C PRO A 141 6.37 -11.30 -7.13
N HIS A 142 5.77 -10.13 -7.21
CA HIS A 142 4.31 -10.01 -7.06
C HIS A 142 3.58 -10.72 -8.20
N MET A 143 2.56 -11.51 -7.85
CA MET A 143 1.76 -12.27 -8.83
C MET A 143 0.41 -11.61 -9.15
N PHE A 144 -0.02 -10.67 -8.32
CA PHE A 144 -1.25 -9.90 -8.45
C PHE A 144 -1.15 -8.64 -7.59
N LEU A 145 -2.11 -7.73 -7.75
CA LEU A 145 -2.20 -6.51 -6.98
C LEU A 145 -3.57 -6.38 -6.27
N PRO A 146 -3.62 -5.78 -5.06
CA PRO A 146 -2.48 -5.24 -4.32
C PRO A 146 -1.56 -6.36 -3.81
N TRP A 147 -0.27 -6.04 -3.69
CA TRP A 147 0.71 -6.93 -3.09
C TRP A 147 1.09 -6.38 -1.72
N VAL A 148 0.84 -7.15 -0.66
CA VAL A 148 1.00 -6.71 0.73
C VAL A 148 2.11 -7.50 1.40
N VAL A 149 3.00 -6.78 2.07
CA VAL A 149 4.19 -7.33 2.72
C VAL A 149 4.24 -6.86 4.17
N VAL A 150 4.38 -7.79 5.11
CA VAL A 150 4.61 -7.52 6.53
C VAL A 150 6.01 -7.97 6.91
N ASN A 151 6.86 -7.08 7.41
CA ASN A 151 8.27 -7.37 7.76
C ASN A 151 9.01 -8.21 6.69
N ASN A 152 8.91 -7.80 5.42
CA ASN A 152 9.51 -8.48 4.25
C ASN A 152 8.90 -9.85 3.89
N LYS A 153 7.83 -10.30 4.57
CA LYS A 153 7.07 -11.48 4.16
C LYS A 153 5.83 -11.08 3.39
N SER A 154 5.71 -11.55 2.15
CA SER A 154 4.48 -11.43 1.38
C SER A 154 3.34 -12.18 2.07
N LEU A 155 2.17 -11.56 2.15
CA LEU A 155 0.95 -12.20 2.66
C LEU A 155 0.25 -13.05 1.58
N GLY A 156 0.70 -12.96 0.33
CA GLY A 156 0.07 -13.65 -0.80
C GLY A 156 -1.44 -13.42 -0.82
N LYS A 157 -2.21 -14.49 -1.07
CA LYS A 157 -3.67 -14.41 -1.18
C LYS A 157 -4.37 -13.99 0.12
N ASP A 158 -3.67 -14.03 1.24
CA ASP A 158 -4.19 -13.65 2.56
C ASP A 158 -3.96 -12.16 2.89
N TYR A 159 -3.64 -11.34 1.89
CA TYR A 159 -3.32 -9.92 2.05
C TYR A 159 -4.38 -9.08 2.80
N ARG A 160 -5.64 -9.52 2.84
CA ARG A 160 -6.72 -8.85 3.59
C ARG A 160 -6.63 -9.07 5.10
N ASN A 161 -5.95 -10.10 5.56
CA ASN A 161 -5.74 -10.42 6.97
C ASN A 161 -4.50 -9.74 7.56
N PHE A 162 -4.00 -8.67 6.94
CA PHE A 162 -2.78 -7.97 7.36
C PHE A 162 -2.78 -7.59 8.85
N THR A 163 -3.94 -7.31 9.46
CA THR A 163 -4.06 -7.03 10.90
C THR A 163 -3.51 -8.18 11.75
N THR A 164 -3.92 -9.42 11.45
CA THR A 164 -3.43 -10.62 12.16
C THR A 164 -1.91 -10.75 12.03
N TYR A 165 -1.36 -10.57 10.83
CA TYR A 165 0.08 -10.64 10.61
C TYR A 165 0.85 -9.54 11.35
N ILE A 166 0.32 -8.31 11.38
CA ILE A 166 0.92 -7.21 12.12
C ILE A 166 0.93 -7.52 13.61
N CYS A 167 -0.20 -7.98 14.16
CA CYS A 167 -0.32 -8.31 15.56
C CYS A 167 0.61 -9.47 15.97
N ASN A 168 0.75 -10.49 15.13
CA ASN A 168 1.67 -11.62 15.37
C ASN A 168 3.15 -11.20 15.35
N GLU A 169 3.51 -10.22 14.51
CA GLU A 169 4.88 -9.73 14.38
C GLU A 169 5.22 -8.62 15.41
N TYR A 170 4.21 -8.04 16.06
CA TYR A 170 4.41 -6.97 17.03
C TYR A 170 4.90 -7.50 18.38
N LYS A 171 6.11 -7.08 18.78
CA LYS A 171 6.80 -7.52 20.01
C LYS A 171 6.71 -6.49 21.16
N GLY A 172 5.88 -5.47 21.03
CA GLY A 172 5.71 -4.46 22.09
C GLY A 172 4.86 -4.97 23.24
N LYS A 173 5.03 -4.36 24.42
CA LYS A 173 4.34 -4.79 25.64
C LYS A 173 2.85 -4.43 25.68
N VAL A 174 2.49 -3.31 25.06
CA VAL A 174 1.11 -2.81 25.02
C VAL A 174 0.54 -3.13 23.65
N GLN A 175 -0.40 -4.07 23.59
CA GLN A 175 -1.08 -4.42 22.35
C GLN A 175 -2.29 -3.50 22.11
N PRO A 176 -2.43 -2.93 20.90
CA PRO A 176 -3.66 -2.24 20.48
C PRO A 176 -4.88 -3.16 20.53
N ASP A 177 -6.07 -2.57 20.64
CA ASP A 177 -7.32 -3.33 20.70
C ASP A 177 -7.55 -4.17 19.43
N ALA A 178 -7.07 -3.68 18.27
CA ALA A 178 -7.04 -4.41 17.00
C ALA A 178 -6.44 -5.83 17.13
N CYS A 179 -5.44 -6.00 18.01
CA CYS A 179 -4.75 -7.28 18.21
C CYS A 179 -5.46 -8.22 19.19
N LYS A 180 -6.39 -7.69 20.00
CA LYS A 180 -7.17 -8.50 20.94
C LYS A 180 -8.34 -9.21 20.25
N LEU A 181 -8.85 -8.63 19.16
CA LEU A 181 -9.91 -9.19 18.32
C LEU A 181 -9.39 -10.30 17.38
N HIS A 182 -8.08 -10.34 17.17
CA HIS A 182 -7.38 -11.32 16.34
C HIS A 182 -6.23 -11.96 17.13
N PRO A 183 -6.55 -12.79 18.15
CA PRO A 183 -5.50 -13.45 18.92
C PRO A 183 -4.60 -14.27 17.96
N PRO A 184 -3.28 -14.31 18.19
CA PRO A 184 -2.41 -15.20 17.43
C PRO A 184 -2.99 -16.61 17.55
N ASP A 185 -3.28 -17.26 16.43
CA ASP A 185 -3.56 -18.69 16.43
C ASP A 185 -2.38 -19.35 17.14
N ASN A 186 -2.66 -19.98 18.28
CA ASN A 186 -1.73 -20.94 18.87
C ASN A 186 -1.50 -21.97 17.76
N VAL A 187 -0.33 -21.92 17.13
CA VAL A 187 0.17 -23.00 16.30
C VAL A 187 0.34 -24.18 17.25
N SER A 188 -0.73 -24.94 17.43
CA SER A 188 -0.73 -26.21 18.13
C SER A 188 0.25 -27.11 17.38
N GLN A 189 1.22 -27.61 18.13
CA GLN A 189 2.12 -28.69 17.79
C GLN A 189 1.43 -29.70 16.87
N PHE A 190 2.00 -29.91 15.68
CA PHE A 190 1.83 -31.18 15.00
C PHE A 190 2.60 -32.24 15.80
N ASP A 191 1.97 -32.75 16.85
CA ASP A 191 2.28 -34.07 17.37
C ASP A 191 1.25 -35.05 16.83
N THR A 192 1.72 -35.97 16.00
CA THR A 192 1.37 -37.39 16.08
C THR A 192 2.35 -38.14 15.19
N GLU A 193 3.45 -38.57 15.79
CA GLU A 193 3.95 -39.91 15.52
C GLU A 193 2.80 -40.88 15.82
N ASP A 194 2.36 -41.63 14.83
CA ASP A 194 1.97 -43.02 15.04
C ASP A 194 2.32 -43.78 13.77
N GLY A 195 3.40 -44.56 13.88
CA GLY A 195 3.72 -45.58 12.90
C GLY A 195 2.74 -46.73 12.99
N LEU A 196 2.29 -47.24 11.85
CA LEU A 196 1.95 -48.65 11.74
C LEU A 196 2.38 -49.20 10.37
N ARG A 197 3.34 -50.13 10.45
CA ARG A 197 3.63 -51.11 9.39
C ARG A 197 2.37 -51.91 9.08
N ILE A 198 2.00 -52.01 7.80
CA ILE A 198 1.95 -53.27 7.02
C ILE A 198 2.30 -52.90 5.57
#